data_AF-A0A381YWM5-F1
#
_entry.id   AF-A0A381YWM5-F1
#
_cell.length_a   1.000
_cell.length_b   1.000
_cell.length_c   1.000
_cell.angle_alpha   90.00
_cell.angle_beta   90.00
_cell.angle_gamma   90.00
#
_symmetry.space_group_name_H-M   'P 1'
#
loop_
_entity.id
_entity.type
_entity.pdbx_description
1 polymer ?
#
loop_
_entity_poly.entity_id
_entity_poly.type
_entity_poly.pdbx_seq_one_letter_code
_entity_poly.pdbx_strand_id
1 'polypeptide(L)'
;MNPKYLFTWVGLFFLFPITKLPISVTHKLGDMLGFIFFLLSKERKKIALINLKLCFPKLEEQEINNLVKENFKNIGKGILEMGIAWWSNQTRLQNLITNYSNKEFLVEPSKNNIGL
;
A
#
# COMPACT_ATOMS: atom_id res chain seq x y z
N MET A 1 31.09 4.45 -14.91
CA MET A 1 29.83 4.27 -14.15
C MET A 1 29.63 5.48 -13.24
N ASN A 2 28.53 6.22 -13.38
CA ASN A 2 28.30 7.48 -12.67
C ASN A 2 27.83 7.18 -11.22
N PRO A 3 28.56 7.61 -10.17
CA PRO A 3 28.24 7.26 -8.77
C PRO A 3 26.90 7.83 -8.29
N LYS A 4 26.34 8.81 -9.01
CA LYS A 4 25.02 9.40 -8.73
C LYS A 4 23.87 8.40 -8.82
N TYR A 5 23.97 7.38 -9.66
CA TYR A 5 22.91 6.38 -9.84
C TYR A 5 23.11 5.14 -8.96
N LEU A 6 24.22 5.07 -8.21
CA LEU A 6 24.51 3.89 -7.41
C LEU A 6 23.41 3.65 -6.37
N PHE A 7 22.93 4.71 -5.69
CA PHE A 7 21.82 4.61 -4.75
C PHE A 7 20.51 4.15 -5.39
N THR A 8 20.19 4.62 -6.59
CA THR A 8 18.98 4.19 -7.31
C THR A 8 19.09 2.74 -7.74
N TRP A 9 20.25 2.31 -8.23
CA TRP A 9 20.52 0.92 -8.61
C TRP A 9 20.50 -0.03 -7.40
N VAL A 10 21.05 0.39 -6.27
CA VAL A 10 20.99 -0.35 -5.01
C VAL A 10 19.53 -0.48 -4.55
N GLY A 11 18.75 0.61 -4.59
CA GLY A 11 17.33 0.57 -4.27
C GLY A 11 16.55 -0.41 -5.18
N LEU A 12 16.78 -0.37 -6.49
CA LEU A 12 16.20 -1.30 -7.46
C LEU A 12 16.62 -2.74 -7.22
N PHE A 13 17.89 -2.98 -6.90
CA PHE A 13 18.42 -4.31 -6.58
C PHE A 13 17.73 -4.93 -5.36
N PHE A 14 17.40 -4.13 -4.34
CA PHE A 14 16.65 -4.59 -3.17
C PHE A 14 15.14 -4.69 -3.41
N LEU A 15 14.56 -3.82 -4.24
CA LEU A 15 13.13 -3.83 -4.55
C LEU A 15 12.72 -4.99 -5.46
N PHE A 16 13.54 -5.34 -6.45
CA PHE A 16 13.24 -6.39 -7.41
C PHE A 16 12.94 -7.76 -6.78
N PRO A 17 13.75 -8.31 -5.84
CA PRO A 17 13.48 -9.60 -5.22
C PRO A 17 12.21 -9.59 -4.36
N ILE A 18 11.82 -8.45 -3.79
CA ILE A 18 10.59 -8.33 -2.99
C ILE A 18 9.35 -8.64 -3.84
N THR A 19 9.39 -8.35 -5.14
CA THR A 19 8.28 -8.63 -6.06
C THR A 19 8.00 -10.13 -6.24
N LYS A 20 8.98 -10.98 -5.97
CA LYS A 20 8.87 -12.46 -6.09
C LYS A 20 8.47 -13.13 -4.78
N LEU A 21 8.57 -12.45 -3.64
CA LEU A 21 8.26 -13.04 -2.32
C LEU A 21 6.78 -13.39 -2.16
N PRO A 22 6.41 -14.34 -1.29
CA PRO A 22 5.01 -14.58 -0.92
C PRO A 22 4.38 -13.32 -0.31
N ILE A 23 3.11 -13.06 -0.62
CA ILE A 23 2.41 -11.82 -0.22
C ILE A 23 2.42 -11.60 1.29
N SER A 24 2.33 -12.67 2.09
CA SER A 24 2.38 -12.60 3.55
C SER A 24 3.72 -12.06 4.08
N VAL A 25 4.83 -12.35 3.38
CA VAL A 25 6.15 -11.81 3.75
C VAL A 25 6.23 -10.34 3.36
N THR A 26 5.75 -10.00 2.16
CA THR A 26 5.65 -8.61 1.71
C THR A 26 4.82 -7.77 2.68
N HIS A 27 3.69 -8.30 3.18
CA HIS A 27 2.86 -7.59 4.16
C HIS A 27 3.59 -7.32 5.48
N LYS A 28 4.36 -8.29 5.99
CA LYS A 28 5.18 -8.10 7.19
C LYS A 28 6.28 -7.05 6.99
N LEU A 29 6.93 -7.05 5.82
CA LEU A 29 7.88 -6.01 5.44
C LEU A 29 7.19 -4.65 5.33
N GLY A 30 5.97 -4.61 4.79
CA GLY A 30 5.13 -3.42 4.72
C GLY A 30 4.75 -2.89 6.10
N ASP A 31 4.40 -3.76 7.04
CA ASP A 31 4.14 -3.39 8.44
C ASP A 31 5.38 -2.75 9.08
N MET A 32 6.56 -3.35 8.87
CA MET A 32 7.82 -2.81 9.38
C MET A 32 8.15 -1.46 8.76
N LEU A 33 7.99 -1.33 7.43
CA LEU A 33 8.21 -0.08 6.70
C LEU A 33 7.25 1.02 7.18
N GLY A 34 5.98 0.68 7.34
CA GLY A 34 4.95 1.58 7.86
C GLY A 34 5.25 2.02 9.29
N PHE A 35 5.74 1.12 10.14
CA PHE A 35 6.18 1.44 11.49
C PHE A 35 7.38 2.40 11.51
N ILE A 36 8.38 2.19 10.64
CA ILE A 36 9.50 3.12 10.48
C ILE A 36 8.99 4.51 10.06
N PHE A 37 8.08 4.58 9.08
CA PHE A 37 7.49 5.86 8.69
C PHE A 37 6.67 6.52 9.79
N PHE A 38 5.97 5.73 10.61
CA PHE A 38 5.24 6.23 11.77
C PHE A 38 6.18 6.90 12.79
N LEU A 39 7.37 6.34 13.00
CA LEU A 39 8.37 6.91 13.90
C LEU A 39 9.04 8.17 13.34
N LEU A 40 9.34 8.18 12.04
CA LEU A 40 10.08 9.28 11.39
C LEU A 40 9.18 10.47 11.01
N SER A 41 7.93 10.23 10.61
CA SER A 41 7.07 11.24 9.97
C SER A 41 6.10 11.90 10.96
N LYS A 42 6.61 12.77 11.83
CA LYS A 42 5.81 13.49 12.84
C LYS A 42 4.66 14.30 12.23
N GLU A 43 4.91 14.99 11.13
CA GLU A 43 3.91 15.82 10.44
C GLU A 43 2.80 14.97 9.83
N ARG A 44 3.15 13.92 9.07
CA ARG A 44 2.18 12.99 8.48
C ARG A 44 1.32 12.31 9.55
N LYS A 45 1.93 11.98 10.70
CA LYS A 45 1.21 11.39 11.84
C LYS A 45 0.18 12.37 12.40
N LYS A 46 0.54 13.66 12.53
CA LYS A 46 -0.39 14.70 12.98
C LYS A 46 -1.57 14.86 12.01
N ILE A 47 -1.30 14.88 10.71
CA ILE A 47 -2.36 14.99 9.69
C ILE A 47 -3.31 13.79 9.76
N ALA A 48 -2.77 12.57 9.80
CA ALA A 48 -3.60 11.36 9.91
C ALA A 48 -4.46 11.38 11.19
N LEU A 49 -3.90 11.83 12.31
CA LEU A 49 -4.64 11.96 13.58
C LEU A 49 -5.81 12.94 13.45
N ILE A 50 -5.57 14.12 12.89
CA ILE A 50 -6.62 15.14 12.69
C ILE A 50 -7.72 14.58 11.79
N ASN A 51 -7.35 14.01 10.64
CA ASN A 51 -8.31 13.46 9.69
C ASN A 51 -9.16 12.36 10.33
N LEU A 52 -8.55 11.45 11.09
CA LEU A 52 -9.28 10.37 11.75
C LEU A 52 -10.18 10.90 12.88
N LYS A 53 -9.76 11.90 13.66
CA LYS A 53 -10.63 12.54 14.66
C LYS A 53 -11.83 13.23 14.01
N LEU A 54 -11.66 13.83 12.83
CA LEU A 54 -12.74 14.47 12.09
C LEU A 54 -13.71 13.45 11.47
N CYS A 55 -13.19 12.37 10.88
CA CYS A 55 -14.02 11.33 10.26
C CYS A 55 -14.74 10.45 11.29
N PHE A 56 -14.14 10.23 12.47
CA PHE A 56 -14.66 9.33 13.50
C PHE A 56 -14.73 10.00 14.88
N PRO A 57 -15.55 11.05 15.03
CA PRO A 57 -15.60 11.86 16.25
C PRO A 57 -16.14 11.11 17.48
N LYS A 58 -16.73 9.92 17.29
CA LYS A 58 -17.32 9.08 18.36
C LYS A 58 -16.33 8.07 18.94
N LEU A 59 -15.18 7.86 18.31
CA LEU A 59 -14.18 6.90 18.79
C LEU A 59 -13.34 7.51 19.90
N GLU A 60 -12.88 6.66 20.82
CA GLU A 60 -11.96 7.08 21.87
C GLU A 60 -10.58 7.40 21.30
N GLU A 61 -9.82 8.23 22.03
CA GLU A 61 -8.49 8.64 21.59
C GLU A 61 -7.53 7.45 21.40
N GLN A 62 -7.68 6.39 22.19
CA GLN A 62 -6.88 5.17 22.05
C GLN A 62 -7.20 4.43 20.73
N GLU A 63 -8.48 4.34 20.37
CA GLU A 63 -8.93 3.73 19.12
C GLU A 63 -8.43 4.52 17.91
N ILE A 64 -8.53 5.85 17.95
CA ILE A 64 -8.00 6.72 16.92
C ILE A 64 -6.48 6.54 16.78
N ASN A 65 -5.73 6.47 17.88
CA ASN A 65 -4.29 6.25 17.83
C ASN A 65 -3.91 4.88 17.24
N ASN A 66 -4.71 3.85 17.49
CA ASN A 66 -4.55 2.54 16.87
C ASN A 66 -4.83 2.61 15.36
N LEU A 67 -5.90 3.28 14.95
CA LEU A 67 -6.21 3.51 13.54
C LEU A 67 -5.11 4.29 12.82
N VAL A 68 -4.49 5.28 13.46
CA VAL A 68 -3.33 5.97 12.90
C VAL A 68 -2.20 4.95 12.66
N LYS A 69 -1.84 4.12 13.63
CA LYS A 69 -0.77 3.12 13.46
C LYS A 69 -1.09 2.14 12.32
N GLU A 70 -2.31 1.64 12.25
CA GLU A 70 -2.75 0.74 11.18
C GLU A 70 -2.75 1.43 9.82
N ASN A 71 -3.13 2.70 9.74
CA ASN A 71 -3.03 3.49 8.51
C ASN A 71 -1.58 3.56 8.00
N PHE A 72 -0.61 3.79 8.89
CA PHE A 72 0.81 3.80 8.52
C PHE A 72 1.32 2.43 8.05
N LYS A 73 0.89 1.34 8.69
CA LYS A 73 1.17 -0.02 8.22
C LYS A 73 0.60 -0.27 6.82
N ASN A 74 -0.64 0.16 6.57
CA ASN A 74 -1.27 0.04 5.25
C ASN A 74 -0.56 0.88 4.19
N ILE A 75 -0.05 2.06 4.52
CA ILE A 75 0.81 2.85 3.60
C ILE A 75 2.08 2.05 3.26
N GLY A 76 2.73 1.45 4.25
CA GLY A 76 3.92 0.62 4.02
C GLY A 76 3.64 -0.60 3.13
N LYS A 77 2.53 -1.30 3.35
CA LYS A 77 2.05 -2.39 2.50
C LYS A 77 1.78 -1.90 1.08
N GLY A 78 1.05 -0.79 0.92
CA GLY A 78 0.71 -0.22 -0.38
C GLY A 78 1.93 0.12 -1.24
N ILE A 79 3.01 0.61 -0.64
CA ILE A 79 4.28 0.87 -1.37
C ILE A 79 4.84 -0.42 -1.97
N LEU A 80 4.83 -1.52 -1.21
CA LEU A 80 5.35 -2.80 -1.70
C LEU A 80 4.38 -3.47 -2.69
N GLU A 81 3.08 -3.37 -2.45
CA GLU A 81 2.03 -3.84 -3.37
C GLU A 81 2.12 -3.13 -4.73
N MET A 82 2.39 -1.82 -4.74
CA MET A 82 2.59 -1.05 -5.96
C MET A 82 3.81 -1.54 -6.75
N GLY A 83 4.89 -1.94 -6.06
CA GLY A 83 6.02 -2.62 -6.69
C GLY A 83 5.65 -3.99 -7.28
N ILE A 84 4.83 -4.78 -6.58
CA ILE A 84 4.31 -6.05 -7.11
C ILE A 84 3.43 -5.79 -8.34
N ALA A 85 2.53 -4.81 -8.29
CA ALA A 85 1.64 -4.47 -9.40
C ALA A 85 2.42 -4.08 -10.67
N TRP A 86 3.55 -3.39 -10.54
CA TRP A 86 4.36 -2.99 -11.69
C TRP A 86 5.26 -4.08 -12.28
N TRP A 87 5.86 -4.95 -11.45
CA TRP A 87 6.87 -5.91 -11.92
C TRP A 87 6.39 -7.36 -11.95
N SER A 88 5.24 -7.68 -11.37
CA SER A 88 4.73 -9.05 -11.38
C SER A 88 4.02 -9.38 -12.69
N ASN A 89 3.97 -10.68 -13.01
CA ASN A 89 3.24 -11.15 -14.20
C ASN A 89 1.72 -11.24 -13.91
N GLN A 90 0.93 -11.22 -14.99
CA GLN A 90 -0.54 -11.22 -14.91
C GLN A 90 -1.08 -12.44 -14.15
N THR A 91 -0.52 -13.63 -14.39
CA THR A 91 -0.93 -14.88 -13.73
C THR A 91 -0.79 -14.81 -12.22
N ARG A 92 0.33 -14.26 -11.74
CA ARG A 92 0.56 -14.08 -10.30
C ARG A 92 -0.41 -13.07 -9.72
N LEU A 93 -0.66 -11.95 -10.40
CA LEU A 93 -1.64 -10.96 -9.93
C LEU A 93 -3.03 -11.58 -9.81
N GLN A 94 -3.48 -12.33 -10.82
CA GLN A 94 -4.77 -13.03 -10.80
C GLN A 94 -4.89 -14.02 -9.63
N ASN A 95 -3.80 -14.67 -9.24
CA ASN A 95 -3.80 -15.59 -8.10
C ASN A 95 -3.83 -14.88 -6.74
N LEU A 96 -3.41 -13.60 -6.66
CA LEU A 96 -3.49 -12.80 -5.44
C LEU A 96 -4.89 -12.22 -5.22
N ILE A 97 -5.60 -12.02 -6.33
CA ILE A 97 -6.98 -11.57 -6.35
C ILE A 97 -7.88 -12.71 -5.92
N THR A 98 -8.38 -12.65 -4.70
CA THR A 98 -9.23 -13.71 -4.15
C THR A 98 -10.72 -13.41 -4.28
N ASN A 99 -11.14 -12.15 -4.16
CA ASN A 99 -12.53 -11.73 -4.26
C ASN A 99 -12.66 -10.28 -4.76
N TYR A 100 -13.68 -10.02 -5.57
CA TYR A 100 -14.14 -8.66 -5.88
C TYR A 100 -15.64 -8.59 -5.68
N SER A 101 -16.11 -7.56 -4.97
CA SER A 101 -17.53 -7.24 -4.86
C SER A 101 -17.95 -6.34 -6.03
N ASN A 102 -19.25 -6.34 -6.38
CA ASN A 102 -19.85 -5.35 -7.28
C ASN A 102 -19.31 -5.35 -8.74
N LYS A 103 -18.91 -6.50 -9.29
CA LYS A 103 -18.43 -6.62 -10.69
C LYS A 103 -19.47 -6.18 -11.73
N GLU A 104 -20.73 -6.27 -11.36
CA GLU A 104 -21.91 -6.00 -12.19
C GLU A 104 -21.85 -4.58 -12.77
N PHE A 105 -21.48 -3.58 -11.97
CA PHE A 105 -21.36 -2.18 -12.41
C PHE A 105 -20.17 -1.92 -13.34
N LEU A 106 -19.21 -2.84 -13.45
CA LEU A 106 -18.07 -2.70 -14.37
C LEU A 106 -18.33 -3.39 -15.71
N VAL A 107 -19.22 -4.38 -15.74
CA VAL A 107 -19.58 -5.12 -16.95
C VAL A 107 -20.59 -4.35 -17.79
N GLU A 108 -21.48 -3.57 -17.17
CA GLU A 108 -22.51 -2.80 -17.88
C GLU A 108 -21.95 -1.68 -18.79
N PRO A 109 -21.05 -0.79 -18.34
CA PRO A 109 -20.51 0.29 -19.18
C PRO A 109 -19.63 -0.25 -20.32
N SER A 110 -18.89 -1.33 -20.05
CA SER A 110 -18.04 -2.01 -21.03
C SER A 110 -18.81 -2.60 -22.21
N LYS A 111 -20.07 -3.01 -22.02
CA LYS A 111 -20.91 -3.54 -23.10
C LYS A 111 -21.53 -2.46 -23.98
N ASN A 112 -21.77 -1.27 -23.43
CA ASN A 112 -22.46 -0.20 -24.13
C ASN A 112 -21.52 0.76 -24.91
N ASN A 113 -20.20 0.53 -24.94
CA ASN A 113 -19.20 1.46 -25.50
C ASN A 113 -19.32 2.90 -24.96
N ILE A 114 -20.00 3.07 -23.82
CA ILE A 114 -20.05 4.32 -23.09
C ILE A 114 -18.82 4.25 -22.19
N GLY A 115 -17.71 4.79 -22.68
CA GLY A 115 -16.51 4.94 -21.87
C GLY A 115 -16.83 5.67 -20.57
N LEU A 116 -16.06 5.38 -19.53
CA LEU A 116 -16.06 6.18 -18.30
C LEU A 116 -15.81 7.67 -18.61
#